data_AF-A0A101VDU2-F1
#
_entry.id   AF-A0A101VDU2-F1
#
_cell.length_a   1.000
_cell.length_b   1.000
_cell.length_c   1.000
_cell.angle_alpha   90.00
_cell.angle_beta   90.00
_cell.angle_gamma   90.00
#
_symmetry.space_group_name_H-M   'P 1'
#
loop_
_entity.id
_entity.type
_entity.pdbx_description
1 polymer ?
#
loop_
_entity_poly.entity_id
_entity_poly.type
_entity_poly.pdbx_seq_one_letter_code
_entity_poly.pdbx_strand_id
1 'polypeptide(L)'
;MTTLNNILQQYLQILYRQNDILKQINQALTRQQDLIQSEKWNELNLLLSEINDLIELRERLGDQSEEFKEDIVKILGIERFDKQIVDRIPNSSLFSILTEINNMRSNLENGKQITYDNVDMLQAKIDSNKGLLGTV
;
A
#
# COMPACT_ATOMS: atom_id res chain seq x y z
N MET A 1 -15.66 -24.89 7.45
CA MET A 1 -16.07 -23.49 7.19
C MET A 1 -15.35 -22.48 8.10
N THR A 2 -15.13 -22.76 9.39
CA THR A 2 -14.44 -21.85 10.33
C THR A 2 -13.02 -21.45 9.91
N THR A 3 -12.26 -22.37 9.31
CA THR A 3 -10.87 -22.13 8.88
C THR A 3 -10.75 -21.09 7.76
N LEU A 4 -11.58 -21.19 6.71
CA LEU A 4 -11.56 -20.24 5.59
C LEU A 4 -11.97 -18.83 6.04
N ASN A 5 -13.03 -18.73 6.85
CA ASN A 5 -13.49 -17.43 7.36
C ASN A 5 -12.39 -16.74 8.19
N ASN A 6 -11.71 -17.49 9.06
CA ASN A 6 -10.62 -16.95 9.87
C ASN A 6 -9.46 -16.43 9.01
N ILE A 7 -9.07 -17.19 7.98
CA ILE A 7 -7.99 -16.81 7.05
C ILE A 7 -8.38 -15.57 6.23
N LEU A 8 -9.62 -15.49 5.74
CA LEU A 8 -10.11 -14.31 5.03
C LEU A 8 -10.16 -13.07 5.94
N GLN A 9 -10.51 -13.22 7.23
CA GLN A 9 -10.48 -12.14 8.22
C GLN A 9 -9.05 -11.65 8.48
N GLN A 10 -8.10 -12.58 8.66
CA GLN A 10 -6.68 -12.23 8.83
C GLN A 10 -6.10 -11.54 7.60
N TYR A 11 -6.43 -12.06 6.41
CA TYR A 11 -6.05 -11.44 5.15
C TYR A 11 -6.60 -10.01 5.04
N LEU A 12 -7.87 -9.80 5.34
CA LEU A 12 -8.48 -8.48 5.33
C LEU A 12 -7.81 -7.52 6.33
N GLN A 13 -7.48 -7.97 7.54
CA GLN A 13 -6.76 -7.15 8.53
C GLN A 13 -5.38 -6.70 8.01
N ILE A 14 -4.67 -7.57 7.29
CA ILE A 14 -3.39 -7.21 6.67
C ILE A 14 -3.57 -6.19 5.56
N LEU A 15 -4.61 -6.31 4.74
CA LEU A 15 -4.92 -5.30 3.72
C LEU A 15 -5.23 -3.93 4.35
N TYR A 16 -5.96 -3.90 5.48
CA TYR A 16 -6.18 -2.67 6.23
C TYR A 16 -4.88 -2.05 6.74
N ARG A 17 -3.98 -2.87 7.31
CA ARG A 17 -2.67 -2.39 7.79
C ARG A 17 -1.81 -1.84 6.66
N GLN A 18 -1.74 -2.53 5.52
CA GLN A 18 -1.01 -2.02 4.35
C GLN A 18 -1.56 -0.69 3.86
N ASN A 19 -2.89 -0.53 3.88
CA ASN A 19 -3.53 0.71 3.44
C ASN A 19 -3.25 1.87 4.40
N ASP A 20 -3.22 1.60 5.70
CA ASP A 20 -2.86 2.60 6.71
C ASP A 20 -1.40 3.06 6.54
N ILE A 21 -0.46 2.12 6.39
CA ILE A 21 0.95 2.44 6.11
C ILE A 21 1.10 3.26 4.83
N LEU A 22 0.37 2.91 3.78
CA LEU A 22 0.41 3.66 2.52
C LEU A 22 -0.08 5.11 2.69
N LYS A 23 -1.09 5.34 3.55
CA LYS A 23 -1.51 6.70 3.91
C LYS A 23 -0.42 7.44 4.68
N GLN A 24 0.25 6.77 5.62
CA GLN A 24 1.36 7.36 6.37
C GLN A 24 2.53 7.75 5.44
N ILE A 25 2.91 6.88 4.50
CA ILE A 25 3.92 7.16 3.47
C ILE A 25 3.51 8.40 2.65
N ASN A 26 2.27 8.46 2.18
CA ASN A 26 1.79 9.61 1.40
C ASN A 26 1.83 10.92 2.21
N GLN A 27 1.46 10.89 3.49
CA GLN A 27 1.59 12.05 4.38
C GLN A 27 3.06 12.47 4.59
N ALA A 28 3.96 11.49 4.74
CA ALA A 28 5.39 11.74 4.88
C ALA A 28 5.97 12.36 3.61
N LEU A 29 5.60 11.88 2.42
CA LEU A 29 6.01 12.47 1.14
C LEU A 29 5.54 13.92 0.96
N THR A 30 4.35 14.26 1.47
CA THR A 30 3.90 15.67 1.51
C THR A 30 4.80 16.50 2.43
N ARG A 31 5.08 16.04 3.65
CA ARG A 31 5.98 16.74 4.60
C ARG A 31 7.40 16.89 4.05
N GLN A 32 7.88 15.91 3.28
CA GLN A 32 9.19 15.95 2.63
C GLN A 32 9.34 17.20 1.76
N GLN A 33 8.28 17.59 1.05
CA GLN A 33 8.27 18.80 0.21
C GLN A 33 8.47 20.07 1.04
N ASP A 34 7.74 20.19 2.15
CA ASP A 34 7.81 21.35 3.04
C ASP A 34 9.20 21.49 3.69
N LEU A 35 9.82 20.36 4.07
CA LEU A 35 11.16 20.33 4.66
C LEU A 35 12.24 20.70 3.64
N ILE A 36 12.13 20.25 2.39
CA ILE A 36 13.04 20.64 1.30
C ILE A 36 12.95 22.16 1.06
N GLN A 37 11.74 22.71 1.00
CA GLN A 37 11.54 24.16 0.77
C GLN A 37 12.04 25.02 1.93
N SER A 38 12.00 24.49 3.15
CA SER A 38 12.45 25.18 4.36
C SER A 38 13.93 24.91 4.70
N GLU A 39 14.66 24.20 3.83
CA GLU A 39 16.07 23.82 3.99
C GLU A 39 16.38 23.09 5.31
N LYS A 40 15.41 22.32 5.83
CA LYS A 40 15.53 21.62 7.11
C LYS A 40 16.12 20.22 6.96
N TRP A 41 17.39 20.16 6.56
CA TRP A 41 18.07 18.92 6.16
C TRP A 41 18.12 17.83 7.25
N ASN A 42 18.27 18.22 8.53
CA ASN A 42 18.28 17.24 9.63
C ASN A 42 16.92 16.56 9.81
N GLU A 43 15.84 17.32 9.75
CA GLU A 43 14.47 16.81 9.85
C GLU A 43 14.10 15.99 8.62
N LEU A 44 14.59 16.39 7.44
CA LEU A 44 14.43 15.64 6.20
C LEU A 44 15.09 14.25 6.31
N ASN A 45 16.30 14.15 6.84
CA ASN A 45 16.99 12.87 7.01
C ASN A 45 16.22 11.91 7.95
N LEU A 46 15.66 12.44 9.05
CA LEU A 46 14.82 11.64 9.95
C LEU A 46 13.55 11.15 9.25
N LEU A 47 12.88 12.02 8.49
CA LEU A 47 11.68 11.68 7.73
C LEU A 47 11.95 10.61 6.66
N LEU A 48 13.10 10.68 5.97
CA LEU A 48 13.49 9.67 4.98
C LEU A 48 13.73 8.30 5.64
N SER A 49 14.30 8.27 6.84
CA SER A 49 14.43 7.04 7.62
C SER A 49 13.06 6.47 7.99
N GLU A 50 12.13 7.30 8.45
CA GLU A 50 10.76 6.89 8.78
C GLU A 50 10.03 6.33 7.55
N ILE A 51 10.18 6.96 6.38
CA ILE A 51 9.60 6.47 5.13
C ILE A 51 10.16 5.09 4.77
N ASN A 52 11.47 4.87 4.92
CA ASN A 52 12.09 3.57 4.66
C ASN A 52 11.55 2.49 5.60
N ASP A 53 11.45 2.77 6.91
CA ASP A 53 10.90 1.83 7.89
C ASP A 53 9.44 1.44 7.55
N LEU A 54 8.63 2.41 7.10
CA LEU A 54 7.27 2.19 6.64
C LEU A 54 7.21 1.32 5.36
N ILE A 55 8.11 1.56 4.41
CA ILE A 55 8.21 0.75 3.18
C ILE A 55 8.55 -0.70 3.54
N GLU A 56 9.58 -0.93 4.36
CA GLU A 56 9.98 -2.27 4.79
C GLU A 56 8.87 -3.01 5.55
N LEU A 57 8.13 -2.30 6.41
CA LEU A 57 6.96 -2.88 7.07
C LEU A 57 5.87 -3.25 6.06
N ARG A 58 5.61 -2.39 5.07
CA ARG A 58 4.61 -2.64 4.02
C ARG A 58 5.00 -3.84 3.16
N GLU A 59 6.27 -4.00 2.81
CA GLU A 59 6.79 -5.13 2.06
C GLU A 59 6.60 -6.45 2.82
N ARG A 60 6.97 -6.49 4.10
CA ARG A 60 6.72 -7.68 4.96
C ARG A 60 5.25 -8.05 5.05
N LEU A 61 4.35 -7.07 5.13
CA LEU A 61 2.90 -7.32 5.10
C LEU A 61 2.41 -7.77 3.71
N GLY A 62 3.09 -7.36 2.65
CA GLY A 62 2.88 -7.84 1.29
C GLY A 62 3.22 -9.32 1.16
N ASP A 63 4.35 -9.75 1.70
CA ASP A 63 4.74 -11.17 1.71
C ASP A 63 3.73 -12.03 2.49
N GLN A 64 3.36 -11.58 3.70
CA GLN A 64 2.30 -12.24 4.48
C GLN A 64 0.97 -12.31 3.72
N SER A 65 0.65 -11.28 2.93
CA SER A 65 -0.56 -11.27 2.10
C SER A 65 -0.55 -12.34 1.02
N GLU A 66 0.61 -12.62 0.42
CA GLU A 66 0.75 -13.69 -0.57
C GLU A 66 0.60 -15.06 0.10
N GLU A 67 1.17 -15.28 1.29
CA GLU A 67 0.97 -16.51 2.07
C GLU A 67 -0.52 -16.78 2.33
N PHE A 68 -1.27 -15.76 2.77
CA PHE A 68 -2.71 -15.88 2.97
C PHE A 68 -3.48 -16.20 1.68
N LYS A 69 -3.08 -15.60 0.54
CA LYS A 69 -3.70 -15.94 -0.74
C LYS A 69 -3.45 -17.39 -1.12
N GLU A 70 -2.23 -17.89 -0.93
CA GLU A 70 -1.91 -19.30 -1.21
C GLU A 70 -2.76 -20.24 -0.36
N ASP A 71 -2.94 -19.94 0.92
CA ASP A 71 -3.77 -20.74 1.82
C ASP A 71 -5.25 -20.70 1.40
N ILE A 72 -5.75 -19.53 1.01
CA ILE A 72 -7.11 -19.40 0.47
C ILE A 72 -7.28 -20.22 -0.81
N VAL A 73 -6.30 -20.16 -1.73
CA VAL A 73 -6.28 -20.93 -2.98
C VAL A 73 -6.33 -22.43 -2.69
N LYS A 74 -5.48 -22.92 -1.78
CA LYS A 74 -5.44 -24.33 -1.36
C LYS A 74 -6.76 -24.78 -0.75
N ILE A 75 -7.35 -23.97 0.14
CA ILE A 75 -8.61 -24.32 0.83
C ILE A 75 -9.79 -24.35 -0.11
N LEU A 76 -9.84 -23.44 -1.07
CA LEU A 76 -10.93 -23.34 -2.04
C LEU A 76 -10.77 -24.28 -3.24
N GLY A 77 -9.58 -24.84 -3.47
CA GLY A 77 -9.29 -25.69 -4.64
C GLY A 77 -9.37 -24.91 -5.95
N ILE A 78 -9.05 -23.62 -5.93
CA ILE A 78 -9.06 -22.72 -7.09
C ILE A 78 -7.64 -22.57 -7.64
N GLU A 79 -7.50 -22.00 -8.84
CA GLU A 79 -6.18 -21.72 -9.43
C GLU A 79 -5.53 -20.46 -8.85
N ARG A 80 -6.32 -19.41 -8.59
CA ARG A 80 -5.81 -18.11 -8.13
C ARG A 80 -6.88 -17.30 -7.40
N PHE A 81 -6.46 -16.49 -6.42
CA PHE A 81 -7.32 -15.58 -5.66
C PHE A 81 -7.33 -14.16 -6.26
N ASP A 82 -8.13 -13.99 -7.32
CA ASP A 82 -8.23 -12.73 -8.08
C ASP A 82 -9.49 -11.91 -7.72
N LYS A 83 -9.69 -10.77 -8.40
CA LYS A 83 -10.84 -9.87 -8.17
C LYS A 83 -12.19 -10.50 -8.52
N GLN A 84 -12.21 -11.53 -9.37
CA GLN A 84 -13.42 -12.23 -9.82
C GLN A 84 -13.83 -13.37 -8.87
N ILE A 85 -13.08 -13.59 -7.80
CA ILE A 85 -13.32 -14.72 -6.91
C ILE A 85 -14.67 -14.62 -6.18
N VAL A 86 -15.18 -13.39 -5.97
CA VAL A 86 -16.51 -13.12 -5.41
C VAL A 86 -17.60 -13.74 -6.29
N ASP A 87 -17.42 -13.71 -7.62
CA ASP A 87 -18.39 -14.23 -8.58
C ASP A 87 -18.34 -15.76 -8.67
N ARG A 88 -17.22 -16.37 -8.25
CA ARG A 88 -16.96 -17.81 -8.33
C ARG A 88 -17.28 -18.57 -7.05
N ILE A 89 -17.46 -17.88 -5.92
CA ILE A 89 -17.81 -18.50 -4.64
C ILE A 89 -19.28 -18.15 -4.32
N PRO A 90 -20.24 -19.02 -4.65
CA PRO A 90 -21.66 -18.80 -4.38
C PRO A 90 -22.00 -19.08 -2.90
N ASN A 91 -21.27 -18.45 -1.98
CA ASN A 91 -21.54 -18.53 -0.55
C ASN A 91 -21.90 -17.14 -0.02
N SER A 92 -23.19 -16.92 0.20
CA SER A 92 -23.73 -15.66 0.73
C SER A 92 -23.12 -15.25 2.07
N SER A 93 -22.65 -16.21 2.88
CA SER A 93 -22.02 -15.91 4.18
C SER A 93 -20.62 -15.32 4.04
N LEU A 94 -19.94 -15.54 2.91
CA LEU A 94 -18.59 -15.02 2.64
C LEU A 94 -18.62 -13.79 1.73
N PHE A 95 -19.77 -13.48 1.13
CA PHE A 95 -19.90 -12.39 0.18
C PHE A 95 -19.40 -11.06 0.77
N SER A 96 -19.85 -10.70 1.97
CA SER A 96 -19.46 -9.42 2.62
C SER A 96 -17.95 -9.28 2.80
N ILE A 97 -17.26 -10.34 3.26
CA ILE A 97 -15.81 -10.26 3.47
C ILE A 97 -15.02 -10.25 2.16
N LEU A 98 -15.48 -10.98 1.14
CA LEU A 98 -14.83 -11.00 -0.17
C LEU A 98 -15.04 -9.67 -0.91
N THR A 99 -16.21 -9.04 -0.80
CA THR A 99 -16.46 -7.69 -1.29
C THR A 99 -15.51 -6.69 -0.63
N GLU A 100 -15.35 -6.76 0.69
CA GLU A 100 -14.47 -5.83 1.40
C GLU A 100 -12.99 -6.02 1.04
N ILE A 101 -12.56 -7.27 0.87
CA ILE A 101 -11.22 -7.58 0.32
C ILE A 101 -11.03 -6.92 -1.05
N ASN A 102 -12.02 -7.01 -1.95
CA ASN A 102 -11.93 -6.41 -3.28
C ASN A 102 -11.85 -4.87 -3.21
N ASN A 103 -12.66 -4.25 -2.34
CA ASN A 103 -12.61 -2.80 -2.10
C ASN A 103 -11.21 -2.39 -1.61
N MET A 104 -10.66 -3.11 -0.63
CA MET A 104 -9.35 -2.82 -0.07
C MET A 104 -8.22 -3.01 -1.07
N ARG A 105 -8.28 -4.04 -1.93
CA ARG A 105 -7.32 -4.22 -3.03
C ARG A 105 -7.39 -3.06 -4.01
N SER A 106 -8.58 -2.55 -4.31
CA SER A 106 -8.76 -1.38 -5.17
C SER A 106 -8.20 -0.10 -4.53
N ASN A 107 -8.44 0.10 -3.23
CA ASN A 107 -7.92 1.24 -2.49
C ASN A 107 -6.40 1.25 -2.43
N LEU A 108 -5.78 0.09 -2.23
CA LEU A 108 -4.33 -0.06 -2.26
C LEU A 108 -3.74 0.28 -3.64
N GLU A 109 -4.40 -0.14 -4.72
CA GLU A 109 -3.96 0.19 -6.07
C GLU A 109 -4.03 1.69 -6.34
N ASN A 110 -5.16 2.32 -5.99
CA ASN A 110 -5.32 3.77 -6.10
C ASN A 110 -4.31 4.53 -5.21
N GLY A 111 -4.06 4.03 -4.00
CA GLY A 111 -3.09 4.63 -3.09
C GLY A 111 -1.65 4.57 -3.61
N LYS A 112 -1.27 3.50 -4.33
CA LYS A 112 0.03 3.40 -4.99
C LYS A 112 0.18 4.43 -6.10
N GLN A 113 -0.88 4.64 -6.87
CA GLN A 113 -0.88 5.68 -7.91
C GLN A 113 -0.61 7.06 -7.29
N ILE A 114 -1.28 7.39 -6.18
CA ILE A 114 -1.04 8.65 -5.45
C ILE A 114 0.43 8.74 -4.98
N THR A 115 1.02 7.65 -4.50
CA THR A 115 2.44 7.61 -4.12
C THR A 115 3.34 7.91 -5.31
N TYR A 116 3.11 7.31 -6.47
CA TYR A 116 3.87 7.59 -7.69
C TYR A 116 3.71 9.04 -8.15
N ASP A 117 2.48 9.57 -8.17
CA ASP A 117 2.20 10.96 -8.54
C ASP A 117 2.95 11.94 -7.61
N ASN A 118 3.02 11.64 -6.31
CA ASN A 118 3.77 12.45 -5.34
C ASN A 118 5.29 12.40 -5.55
N VAL A 119 5.82 11.21 -5.90
CA VAL A 119 7.25 11.04 -6.22
C VAL A 119 7.61 11.78 -7.50
N ASP A 120 6.78 11.70 -8.55
CA ASP A 120 6.99 12.41 -9.81
C ASP A 120 6.95 13.92 -9.60
N MET A 121 6.01 14.43 -8.79
CA MET A 121 5.93 15.84 -8.43
C MET A 121 7.17 16.31 -7.64
N LEU A 122 7.68 15.47 -6.73
CA LEU A 122 8.93 15.74 -6.00
C LEU A 122 10.12 15.84 -6.96
N GLN A 123 10.25 14.88 -7.88
CA GLN A 123 11.33 14.84 -8.86
C GLN A 123 11.31 16.09 -9.77
N ALA A 124 10.15 16.45 -10.30
CA ALA A 124 9.98 17.65 -11.13
C ALA A 124 10.38 18.94 -10.41
N LYS A 125 10.02 19.08 -9.12
CA LYS A 125 10.43 20.24 -8.30
C LYS A 125 11.95 20.29 -8.08
N ILE A 126 12.58 19.14 -7.80
CA ILE A 126 14.04 19.05 -7.64
C ILE A 126 14.75 19.49 -8.93
N ASP A 127 14.28 19.01 -10.09
CA ASP A 127 14.91 19.31 -11.37
C ASP A 127 14.75 20.78 -11.78
N SER A 128 13.59 21.40 -11.48
CA SER A 128 13.39 22.84 -11.64
C SER A 128 14.39 23.67 -10.83
N ASN A 129 14.69 23.26 -9.60
CA ASN A 129 15.64 23.99 -8.73
C ASN A 129 17.09 23.84 -9.20
N LYS A 130 17.46 22.68 -9.77
CA LYS A 130 18.79 22.48 -10.39
C LYS A 130 19.01 23.38 -11.61
N GLY A 131 17.98 23.60 -12.43
CA GLY A 131 18.05 24.50 -13.59
C GLY A 131 18.32 25.96 -13.21
N LEU A 132 17.80 26.40 -12.06
CA LEU A 132 18.04 27.75 -11.53
C LEU A 132 19.45 27.92 -10.94
N LEU A 133 20.05 26.84 -10.42
CA LEU A 133 21.42 26.87 -9.86
C LEU A 133 22.52 26.71 -10.94
N GLY A 134 22.18 26.20 -12.13
CA GLY A 134 23.11 26.06 -13.26
C GLY A 134 23.27 27.31 -14.14
N THR A 135 22.67 28.43 -13.77
CA THR A 135 22.72 29.72 -14.52
C THR A 135 23.53 30.82 -13.83
N VAL A 136 24.35 30.47 -12.83
CA VAL A 136 25.30 31.38 -12.16
C VAL A 136 26.73 31.09 -12.60
#